data_AF-A0A9W8J5H3-F1
#
_entry.id   AF-A0A9W8J5H3-F1
#
_cell.length_a   1.000
_cell.length_b   1.000
_cell.length_c   1.000
_cell.angle_alpha   90.00
_cell.angle_beta   90.00
_cell.angle_gamma   90.00
#
_symmetry.space_group_name_H-M   'P 1'
#
loop_
_entity.id
_entity.type
_entity.pdbx_description
1 polymer ?
#
loop_
_entity_poly.entity_id
_entity_poly.type
_entity_poly.pdbx_seq_one_letter_code
_entity_poly.pdbx_strand_id
1 'polypeptide(L)'
;MLESLNDAVHKTKEAANREKGALTRKLGEMGIEVPLVDVEIQFIGASGLPKMDVVGSADPYFVAKIDHRISFVSNVVRNSLAPVWNEIWRVKNVPSTADLAVEVHDKDEGSATDDFIGKFNISLSAGAKEVQIEGPVLALRKSRGTFWLKIDSKPSTMRKKEEFQYLFDGPIRFTRHFSPTVGLFTSSAITTNTAGSNADPGGRSSIHGNRRDVRLYSTWKFVIKAVPLFFRNVHQDWNTKYPAAQKIFGAGPTSLAVRSGIQAGHRMLYARLASNGYGVIDNRMEGGVEEPVSLKAILNAGSGPEGVSSAEGGAGGERIKPAVYTYIISSADDTLRFSETGAAFFVDFASKHALHSNCAQHVRYSGEFHPRPVGGWVNFNDSIADDDIDWELVVDNNSGTYAPDKMMLPTVQECLEYNFGCGLAERNSKGERGFKVVVYDREDERLVESREACRNYAVNVRGVSQDDLEPHVHDGEVTLNQTASPTLQETFNAPNSLQPLATPES
;
A
#
# COMPACT_ATOMS: atom_id res chain seq x y z
N MET A 1 -11.46 9.45 -30.99
CA MET A 1 -12.53 8.42 -30.92
C MET A 1 -12.46 7.63 -29.61
N LEU A 2 -11.28 7.19 -29.14
CA LEU A 2 -11.10 6.58 -27.81
C LEU A 2 -11.36 7.53 -26.64
N GLU A 3 -10.88 8.78 -26.69
CA GLU A 3 -11.16 9.78 -25.64
C GLU A 3 -12.65 10.14 -25.56
N SER A 4 -13.33 10.30 -26.70
CA SER A 4 -14.78 10.54 -26.70
C SER A 4 -15.57 9.34 -26.19
N LEU A 5 -15.05 8.12 -26.35
CA LEU A 5 -15.66 6.91 -25.82
C LEU A 5 -15.45 6.82 -24.30
N ASN A 6 -14.24 7.10 -23.81
CA ASN A 6 -13.95 7.15 -22.38
C ASN A 6 -14.74 8.24 -21.67
N ASP A 7 -14.87 9.42 -22.27
CA ASP A 7 -15.70 10.50 -21.73
C ASP A 7 -17.18 10.16 -21.76
N ALA A 8 -17.67 9.49 -22.81
CA ALA A 8 -19.05 9.02 -22.87
C ALA A 8 -19.30 7.94 -21.81
N VAL A 9 -18.39 6.99 -21.63
CA VAL A 9 -18.47 5.94 -20.60
C VAL A 9 -18.39 6.53 -19.19
N HIS A 10 -17.50 7.52 -18.95
CA HIS A 10 -17.43 8.25 -17.69
C HIS A 10 -18.72 9.02 -17.41
N LYS A 11 -19.24 9.77 -18.39
CA LYS A 11 -20.52 10.49 -18.26
C LYS A 11 -21.70 9.55 -18.01
N THR A 12 -21.69 8.37 -18.64
CA THR A 12 -22.75 7.36 -18.46
C THR A 12 -22.65 6.70 -17.07
N LYS A 13 -21.44 6.39 -16.60
CA LYS A 13 -21.20 5.91 -15.23
C LYS A 13 -21.61 6.94 -14.18
N GLU A 14 -21.29 8.22 -14.40
CA GLU A 14 -21.74 9.31 -13.53
C GLU A 14 -23.25 9.50 -13.55
N ALA A 15 -23.90 9.41 -14.71
CA ALA A 15 -25.35 9.53 -14.83
C ALA A 15 -26.08 8.40 -14.10
N ALA A 16 -25.64 7.15 -14.28
CA ALA A 16 -26.19 5.99 -13.57
C ALA A 16 -25.99 6.09 -12.05
N ASN A 17 -24.85 6.63 -11.60
CA ASN A 17 -24.59 6.84 -10.17
C ASN A 17 -25.42 8.01 -9.59
N ARG A 18 -25.65 9.08 -10.39
CA ARG A 18 -26.57 10.17 -10.02
C ARG A 18 -28.02 9.68 -9.90
N GLU A 19 -28.48 8.80 -10.79
CA GLU A 19 -29.82 8.21 -10.71
C GLU A 19 -30.01 7.29 -9.50
N LYS A 20 -29.01 6.49 -9.12
CA LYS A 20 -29.10 5.58 -7.95
C LYS A 20 -28.93 6.30 -6.62
N GLY A 21 -27.99 7.25 -6.55
CA GLY A 21 -27.94 8.20 -5.44
C GLY A 21 -29.24 8.99 -5.30
N ALA A 22 -29.95 9.23 -6.41
CA ALA A 22 -31.30 9.79 -6.41
C ALA A 22 -32.38 8.79 -6.02
N LEU A 23 -32.25 7.47 -6.24
CA LEU A 23 -33.18 6.46 -5.74
C LEU A 23 -33.13 6.37 -4.20
N THR A 24 -31.94 6.28 -3.61
CA THR A 24 -31.77 6.32 -2.15
C THR A 24 -32.31 7.62 -1.56
N ARG A 25 -32.06 8.76 -2.24
CA ARG A 25 -32.62 10.06 -1.85
C ARG A 25 -34.14 10.12 -1.97
N LYS A 26 -34.71 9.61 -3.06
CA LYS A 26 -36.17 9.52 -3.29
C LYS A 26 -36.85 8.60 -2.30
N LEU A 27 -36.24 7.45 -1.96
CA LEU A 27 -36.73 6.57 -0.90
C LEU A 27 -36.74 7.32 0.44
N GLY A 28 -35.67 8.06 0.76
CA GLY A 28 -35.63 8.95 1.92
C GLY A 28 -36.68 10.07 1.90
N GLU A 29 -36.89 10.73 0.77
CA GLU A 29 -37.93 11.77 0.56
C GLU A 29 -39.35 11.19 0.66
N MET A 30 -39.54 9.91 0.34
CA MET A 30 -40.78 9.16 0.54
C MET A 30 -40.95 8.62 1.97
N GLY A 31 -40.02 8.93 2.88
CA GLY A 31 -40.04 8.46 4.28
C GLY A 31 -39.65 6.98 4.44
N ILE A 32 -39.07 6.35 3.42
CA ILE A 32 -38.61 4.97 3.46
C ILE A 32 -37.14 4.97 3.89
N GLU A 33 -36.90 4.56 5.13
CA GLU A 33 -35.55 4.41 5.66
C GLU A 33 -34.84 3.24 4.97
N VAL A 34 -33.70 3.50 4.32
CA VAL A 34 -32.87 2.47 3.71
C VAL A 34 -32.00 1.83 4.79
N PRO A 35 -32.16 0.52 5.07
CA PRO A 35 -31.34 -0.15 6.07
C PRO A 35 -29.86 -0.13 5.70
N LEU A 36 -29.01 -0.04 6.71
CA LEU A 36 -27.56 -0.13 6.57
C LEU A 36 -27.11 -1.52 7.00
N VAL A 37 -26.17 -2.08 6.25
CA VAL A 37 -25.64 -3.43 6.47
C VAL A 37 -24.11 -3.41 6.53
N ASP A 38 -23.56 -4.33 7.31
CA ASP A 38 -22.15 -4.68 7.23
C ASP A 38 -22.03 -5.90 6.32
N VAL A 39 -21.17 -5.82 5.31
CA VAL A 39 -21.00 -6.85 4.29
C VAL A 39 -19.61 -7.45 4.34
N GLU A 40 -19.56 -8.77 4.16
CA GLU A 40 -18.35 -9.53 3.88
C GLU A 40 -18.50 -10.17 2.50
N ILE A 41 -17.56 -9.90 1.62
CA ILE A 41 -17.55 -10.42 0.25
C ILE A 41 -16.32 -11.28 0.09
N GLN A 42 -16.52 -12.58 -0.17
CA GLN A 42 -15.47 -13.51 -0.54
C GLN A 42 -15.46 -13.65 -2.06
N PHE A 43 -14.42 -13.13 -2.71
CA PHE A 43 -14.19 -13.29 -4.14
C PHE A 43 -13.45 -14.60 -4.38
N ILE A 44 -14.18 -15.63 -4.80
CA ILE A 44 -13.67 -17.01 -4.83
C ILE A 44 -12.74 -17.20 -6.03
N GLY A 45 -13.23 -16.96 -7.25
CA GLY A 45 -12.49 -17.25 -8.46
C GLY A 45 -13.29 -16.97 -9.73
N ALA A 46 -12.67 -17.22 -10.87
CA ALA A 46 -13.32 -17.21 -12.18
C ALA A 46 -12.87 -18.41 -13.02
N SER A 47 -13.59 -18.70 -14.10
CA SER A 47 -13.17 -19.70 -15.09
C SER A 47 -13.62 -19.35 -16.50
N GLY A 48 -12.97 -19.97 -17.48
CA GLY A 48 -13.28 -19.78 -18.89
C GLY A 48 -12.91 -18.38 -19.37
N LEU A 49 -11.92 -17.75 -18.73
CA LEU A 49 -11.39 -16.47 -19.19
C LEU A 49 -10.76 -16.64 -20.58
N PRO A 50 -10.82 -15.61 -21.43
CA PRO A 50 -10.14 -15.58 -22.71
C PRO A 50 -8.62 -15.53 -22.52
N LYS A 51 -7.87 -16.09 -23.47
CA LYS A 51 -6.45 -15.73 -23.62
C LYS A 51 -6.35 -14.29 -24.09
N MET A 52 -5.38 -13.58 -23.55
CA MET A 52 -5.16 -12.16 -23.79
C MET A 52 -3.70 -11.92 -24.19
N ASP A 53 -2.75 -12.70 -23.67
CA ASP A 53 -1.35 -12.69 -24.08
C ASP A 53 -1.06 -13.42 -25.41
N VAL A 54 -0.08 -12.88 -26.17
CA VAL A 54 0.47 -13.54 -27.38
C VAL A 54 1.25 -14.81 -27.03
N VAL A 55 1.97 -14.81 -25.90
CA VAL A 55 2.72 -15.95 -25.36
C VAL A 55 2.34 -16.13 -23.90
N GLY A 56 1.52 -17.14 -23.60
CA GLY A 56 0.97 -17.35 -22.26
C GLY A 56 -0.54 -17.55 -22.29
N SER A 57 -1.22 -17.17 -21.21
CA SER A 57 -2.68 -17.19 -21.13
C SER A 57 -3.24 -15.81 -20.81
N ALA A 58 -3.49 -15.53 -19.54
CA ALA A 58 -3.78 -14.22 -18.97
C ALA A 58 -3.23 -14.20 -17.53
N ASP A 59 -2.88 -13.03 -17.05
CA ASP A 59 -2.56 -12.66 -15.68
C ASP A 59 -3.74 -11.89 -15.03
N PRO A 60 -4.89 -12.54 -14.78
CA PRO A 60 -6.11 -11.85 -14.37
C PRO A 60 -6.05 -11.25 -12.96
N TYR A 61 -6.65 -10.07 -12.84
CA TYR A 61 -7.06 -9.44 -11.58
C TYR A 61 -8.43 -8.77 -11.74
N PHE A 62 -9.07 -8.39 -10.63
CA PHE A 62 -10.33 -7.65 -10.68
C PHE A 62 -10.31 -6.39 -9.83
N VAL A 63 -11.16 -5.44 -10.22
CA VAL A 63 -11.48 -4.22 -9.50
C VAL A 63 -12.96 -4.29 -9.14
N ALA A 64 -13.25 -4.43 -7.85
CA ALA A 64 -14.59 -4.38 -7.28
C ALA A 64 -14.86 -2.98 -6.72
N LYS A 65 -16.09 -2.46 -6.89
CA LYS A 65 -16.52 -1.14 -6.41
C LYS A 65 -17.94 -1.26 -5.86
N ILE A 66 -18.19 -0.67 -4.68
CA ILE A 66 -19.54 -0.51 -4.14
C ILE A 66 -19.96 0.95 -4.35
N ASP A 67 -21.00 1.18 -5.15
CA ASP A 67 -21.52 2.51 -5.56
C ASP A 67 -20.46 3.53 -6.03
N HIS A 68 -19.30 3.04 -6.47
CA HIS A 68 -18.10 3.84 -6.75
C HIS A 68 -17.58 4.67 -5.56
N ARG A 69 -18.02 4.37 -4.33
CA ARG A 69 -17.64 5.07 -3.09
C ARG A 69 -16.43 4.44 -2.43
N ILE A 70 -16.30 3.12 -2.54
CA ILE A 70 -15.15 2.36 -2.06
C ILE A 70 -14.79 1.30 -3.11
N SER A 71 -13.48 1.03 -3.25
CA SER A 71 -12.96 0.06 -4.20
C SER A 71 -12.06 -0.98 -3.54
N PHE A 72 -12.11 -2.17 -4.09
CA PHE A 72 -11.21 -3.28 -3.80
C PHE A 72 -10.54 -3.69 -5.11
N VAL A 73 -9.25 -3.97 -5.07
CA VAL A 73 -8.52 -4.51 -6.22
C VAL A 73 -7.80 -5.77 -5.76
N SER A 74 -7.99 -6.87 -6.48
CA SER A 74 -7.38 -8.15 -6.13
C SER A 74 -5.88 -8.18 -6.43
N ASN A 75 -5.26 -9.27 -6.00
CA ASN A 75 -3.98 -9.69 -6.51
C ASN A 75 -4.09 -10.20 -7.95
N VAL A 76 -2.95 -10.21 -8.63
CA VAL A 76 -2.79 -10.75 -9.98
C VAL A 76 -2.48 -12.24 -9.85
N VAL A 77 -3.28 -13.08 -10.51
CA VAL A 77 -3.01 -14.53 -10.60
C VAL A 77 -2.34 -14.77 -11.93
N ARG A 78 -1.09 -15.25 -11.94
CA ARG A 78 -0.33 -15.40 -13.19
C ARG A 78 -0.79 -16.59 -14.02
N ASN A 79 -0.76 -16.42 -15.33
CA ASN A 79 -0.90 -17.44 -16.36
C ASN A 79 -2.07 -18.41 -16.08
N SER A 80 -3.25 -17.86 -15.85
CA SER A 80 -4.45 -18.64 -15.55
C SER A 80 -5.70 -18.10 -16.25
N LEU A 81 -6.44 -19.02 -16.88
CA LEU A 81 -7.80 -18.78 -17.37
C LEU A 81 -8.89 -19.21 -16.39
N ALA A 82 -8.47 -19.74 -15.23
CA ALA A 82 -9.32 -20.15 -14.13
C ALA A 82 -8.72 -19.68 -12.79
N PRO A 83 -8.59 -18.36 -12.58
CA PRO A 83 -7.95 -17.83 -11.38
C PRO A 83 -8.77 -18.12 -10.14
N VAL A 84 -8.07 -18.45 -9.05
CA VAL A 84 -8.63 -18.54 -7.71
C VAL A 84 -7.98 -17.44 -6.87
N TRP A 85 -8.77 -16.45 -6.47
CA TRP A 85 -8.29 -15.36 -5.61
C TRP A 85 -8.52 -15.71 -4.14
N ASN A 86 -9.70 -16.23 -3.82
CA ASN A 86 -10.15 -16.49 -2.46
C ASN A 86 -9.92 -15.30 -1.50
N GLU A 87 -10.17 -14.08 -1.99
CA GLU A 87 -9.90 -12.85 -1.25
C GLU A 87 -11.15 -12.34 -0.54
N ILE A 88 -10.99 -11.86 0.70
CA ILE A 88 -12.08 -11.35 1.52
C ILE A 88 -12.06 -9.82 1.53
N TRP A 89 -13.24 -9.20 1.45
CA TRP A 89 -13.44 -7.77 1.62
C TRP A 89 -14.59 -7.47 2.56
N ARG A 90 -14.30 -6.77 3.66
CA ARG A 90 -15.28 -6.36 4.66
C ARG A 90 -15.52 -4.86 4.60
N VAL A 91 -16.78 -4.48 4.51
CA VAL A 91 -17.22 -3.07 4.48
C VAL A 91 -18.39 -2.89 5.41
N LYS A 92 -18.27 -1.92 6.32
CA LYS A 92 -19.32 -1.56 7.27
C LYS A 92 -20.19 -0.44 6.74
N ASN A 93 -21.41 -0.40 7.26
CA ASN A 93 -22.35 0.70 7.10
C ASN A 93 -22.67 1.03 5.62
N VAL A 94 -22.95 -0.01 4.83
CA VAL A 94 -23.30 0.09 3.41
C VAL A 94 -24.83 0.13 3.27
N PRO A 95 -25.41 1.00 2.44
CA PRO A 95 -26.84 0.92 2.10
C PRO A 95 -27.21 -0.46 1.55
N SER A 96 -28.29 -1.06 2.05
CA SER A 96 -28.73 -2.39 1.59
C SER A 96 -29.14 -2.42 0.11
N THR A 97 -29.34 -1.25 -0.49
CA THR A 97 -29.65 -1.05 -1.91
C THR A 97 -28.41 -0.79 -2.78
N ALA A 98 -27.21 -0.78 -2.19
CA ALA A 98 -25.97 -0.55 -2.93
C ALA A 98 -25.66 -1.73 -3.87
N ASP A 99 -24.96 -1.42 -4.96
CA ASP A 99 -24.54 -2.41 -5.94
C ASP A 99 -23.03 -2.63 -5.93
N LEU A 100 -22.64 -3.88 -6.13
CA LEU A 100 -21.27 -4.28 -6.38
C LEU A 100 -21.02 -4.35 -7.90
N ALA A 101 -20.15 -3.48 -8.38
CA ALA A 101 -19.61 -3.52 -9.73
C ALA A 101 -18.24 -4.18 -9.73
N VAL A 102 -18.02 -5.16 -10.61
CA VAL A 102 -16.73 -5.84 -10.75
C VAL A 102 -16.25 -5.73 -12.19
N GLU A 103 -15.00 -5.30 -12.37
CA GLU A 103 -14.30 -5.24 -13.66
C GLU A 103 -13.09 -6.19 -13.59
N VAL A 104 -12.96 -7.10 -14.55
CA VAL A 104 -11.85 -8.06 -14.65
C VAL A 104 -10.91 -7.58 -15.75
N HIS A 105 -9.62 -7.60 -15.45
CA HIS A 105 -8.54 -7.11 -16.30
C HIS A 105 -7.42 -8.13 -16.38
N ASP A 106 -6.63 -8.04 -17.44
CA ASP A 106 -5.40 -8.79 -17.64
C ASP A 106 -4.17 -7.90 -17.40
N LYS A 107 -3.18 -8.41 -16.66
CA LYS A 107 -1.99 -7.62 -16.30
C LYS A 107 -0.89 -7.79 -17.35
N ASP A 108 -0.67 -6.75 -18.16
CA ASP A 108 0.43 -6.71 -19.11
C ASP A 108 1.68 -6.05 -18.53
N GLU A 109 2.75 -6.83 -18.29
CA GLU A 109 4.04 -6.24 -17.88
C GLU A 109 4.65 -5.42 -19.02
N GLY A 110 4.84 -4.10 -18.79
CA GLY A 110 5.47 -3.18 -19.74
C GLY A 110 4.51 -2.36 -20.60
N SER A 111 3.19 -2.58 -20.48
CA SER A 111 2.17 -1.70 -21.04
C SER A 111 1.76 -0.60 -20.06
N ALA A 112 1.39 0.57 -20.59
CA ALA A 112 0.81 1.66 -19.78
C ALA A 112 -0.65 1.37 -19.36
N THR A 113 -1.30 0.42 -20.03
CA THR A 113 -2.71 0.05 -19.78
C THR A 113 -2.87 -1.47 -19.79
N ASP A 114 -3.56 -1.96 -18.78
CA ASP A 114 -3.95 -3.37 -18.62
C ASP A 114 -5.18 -3.68 -19.50
N ASP A 115 -5.24 -4.89 -20.04
CA ASP A 115 -6.28 -5.31 -20.99
C ASP A 115 -7.62 -5.64 -20.31
N PHE A 116 -8.71 -4.99 -20.74
CA PHE A 116 -10.03 -5.23 -20.16
C PHE A 116 -10.63 -6.56 -20.63
N ILE A 117 -10.91 -7.47 -19.68
CA ILE A 117 -11.52 -8.78 -19.98
C ILE A 117 -13.04 -8.66 -20.05
N GLY A 118 -13.66 -8.06 -19.04
CA GLY A 118 -15.10 -7.94 -18.91
C GLY A 118 -15.55 -7.42 -17.55
N LYS A 119 -16.86 -7.31 -17.34
CA LYS A 119 -17.46 -6.77 -16.11
C LYS A 119 -18.80 -7.40 -15.77
N PHE A 120 -19.28 -7.18 -14.55
CA PHE A 120 -20.65 -7.46 -14.15
C PHE A 120 -21.08 -6.55 -12.99
N ASN A 121 -22.38 -6.45 -12.76
CA ASN A 121 -22.97 -5.74 -11.62
C ASN A 121 -23.97 -6.66 -10.90
N ILE A 122 -23.94 -6.66 -9.57
CA ILE A 122 -24.88 -7.42 -8.74
C ILE A 122 -25.27 -6.61 -7.50
N SER A 123 -26.43 -6.93 -6.92
CA SER A 123 -26.81 -6.40 -5.61
C SER A 123 -25.99 -7.05 -4.48
N LEU A 124 -25.99 -6.43 -3.30
CA LEU A 124 -25.35 -6.96 -2.09
C LEU A 124 -26.20 -7.98 -1.31
N SER A 125 -27.16 -8.65 -1.96
CA SER A 125 -27.93 -9.70 -1.30
C SER A 125 -27.03 -10.87 -0.87
N ALA A 126 -27.29 -11.40 0.33
CA ALA A 126 -26.50 -12.50 0.89
C ALA A 126 -26.67 -13.79 0.08
N GLY A 127 -25.61 -14.61 0.08
CA GLY A 127 -25.57 -15.92 -0.59
C GLY A 127 -24.35 -16.08 -1.51
N ALA A 128 -24.14 -17.33 -1.94
CA ALA A 128 -23.20 -17.65 -3.00
C ALA A 128 -23.80 -17.27 -4.35
N LYS A 129 -22.97 -16.69 -5.23
CA LYS A 129 -23.38 -16.16 -6.53
C LYS A 129 -22.44 -16.69 -7.60
N GLU A 130 -23.05 -17.14 -8.69
CA GLU A 130 -22.39 -17.42 -9.95
C GLU A 130 -22.84 -16.36 -10.96
N VAL A 131 -21.89 -15.63 -11.54
CA VAL A 131 -22.17 -14.48 -12.40
C VAL A 131 -21.41 -14.60 -13.70
N GLN A 132 -22.07 -14.34 -14.83
CA GLN A 132 -21.41 -14.29 -16.13
C GLN A 132 -20.60 -12.99 -16.27
N ILE A 133 -19.38 -13.10 -16.77
CA ILE A 133 -18.52 -11.95 -17.05
C ILE A 133 -18.89 -11.43 -18.45
N GLU A 134 -19.36 -10.19 -18.52
CA GLU A 134 -19.78 -9.57 -19.78
C GLU A 134 -18.61 -8.82 -20.43
N GLY A 135 -18.27 -9.20 -21.65
CA GLY A 135 -17.26 -8.52 -22.45
C GLY A 135 -17.72 -7.17 -23.03
N PRO A 136 -16.84 -6.46 -23.74
CA PRO A 136 -17.19 -5.26 -24.47
C PRO A 136 -18.36 -5.48 -25.44
N VAL A 137 -19.18 -4.45 -25.65
CA VAL A 137 -20.38 -4.50 -26.51
C VAL A 137 -20.06 -4.98 -27.94
N LEU A 138 -18.85 -4.71 -28.43
CA LEU A 138 -18.37 -5.07 -29.76
C LEU A 138 -17.69 -6.45 -29.84
N ALA A 139 -17.58 -7.18 -28.72
CA ALA A 139 -16.95 -8.48 -28.70
C ALA A 139 -17.84 -9.54 -29.37
N LEU A 140 -17.24 -10.36 -30.25
CA LEU A 140 -17.89 -11.50 -30.92
C LEU A 140 -18.53 -12.48 -29.93
N ARG A 141 -17.92 -12.65 -28.74
CA ARG A 141 -18.44 -13.44 -27.64
C ARG A 141 -18.77 -12.52 -26.46
N LYS A 142 -20.06 -12.38 -26.14
CA LYS A 142 -20.54 -11.55 -25.03
C LYS A 142 -20.14 -12.07 -23.65
N SER A 143 -20.14 -13.40 -23.44
CA SER A 143 -19.65 -14.00 -22.18
C SER A 143 -18.14 -14.27 -22.27
N ARG A 144 -17.40 -13.78 -21.28
CA ARG A 144 -15.93 -13.87 -21.16
C ARG A 144 -15.51 -14.75 -19.98
N GLY A 145 -16.41 -15.63 -19.53
CA GLY A 145 -16.19 -16.55 -18.41
C GLY A 145 -17.25 -16.41 -17.33
N THR A 146 -17.07 -17.20 -16.27
CA THR A 146 -17.94 -17.22 -15.08
C THR A 146 -17.13 -16.76 -13.87
N PHE A 147 -17.74 -15.97 -12.98
CA PHE A 147 -17.16 -15.50 -11.73
C PHE A 147 -17.97 -16.03 -10.54
N TRP A 148 -17.30 -16.47 -9.48
CA TRP A 148 -17.92 -16.92 -8.24
C TRP A 148 -17.54 -16.03 -7.05
N LEU A 149 -18.55 -15.68 -6.26
CA LEU A 149 -18.36 -14.96 -5.01
C LEU A 149 -19.43 -15.33 -3.99
N LYS A 150 -19.14 -15.11 -2.71
CA LYS A 150 -20.10 -15.23 -1.62
C LYS A 150 -20.25 -13.89 -0.92
N ILE A 151 -21.48 -13.50 -0.62
CA ILE A 151 -21.79 -12.31 0.19
C ILE A 151 -22.45 -12.76 1.47
N ASP A 152 -21.89 -12.35 2.61
CA ASP A 152 -22.55 -12.39 3.90
C ASP A 152 -22.91 -10.95 4.29
N SER A 153 -24.14 -10.75 4.78
CA SER A 153 -24.67 -9.41 5.10
C SER A 153 -25.46 -9.47 6.40
N LYS A 154 -25.22 -8.50 7.28
CA LYS A 154 -25.92 -8.35 8.56
C LYS A 154 -26.30 -6.88 8.79
N PRO A 155 -27.36 -6.59 9.55
CA PRO A 155 -27.67 -5.21 9.93
C PRO A 155 -26.46 -4.53 10.58
N SER A 156 -26.18 -3.29 10.16
CA SER A 156 -25.05 -2.54 10.71
C SER A 156 -25.34 -2.15 12.16
N THR A 157 -24.34 -2.32 13.03
CA THR A 157 -24.43 -1.95 14.46
C THR A 157 -23.99 -0.50 14.72
N MET A 158 -23.59 0.23 13.68
CA MET A 158 -23.03 1.56 13.82
C MET A 158 -24.11 2.58 14.25
N ARG A 159 -23.86 3.26 15.39
CA ARG A 159 -24.85 4.16 16.03
C ARG A 159 -25.13 5.45 15.24
N LYS A 160 -24.27 5.82 14.30
CA LYS A 160 -24.39 7.04 13.49
C LYS A 160 -24.59 6.67 12.02
N LYS A 161 -25.84 6.45 11.63
CA LYS A 161 -26.27 5.89 10.34
C LYS A 161 -25.60 6.55 9.12
N GLU A 162 -25.53 7.88 9.03
CA GLU A 162 -25.01 8.53 7.81
C GLU A 162 -23.54 8.97 7.85
N GLU A 163 -22.89 9.09 9.02
CA GLU A 163 -21.61 9.80 9.13
C GLU A 163 -20.41 9.01 8.55
N PHE A 164 -20.52 7.68 8.43
CA PHE A 164 -19.40 6.81 8.02
C PHE A 164 -19.84 5.65 7.13
N GLN A 165 -20.58 5.93 6.05
CA GLN A 165 -20.94 4.89 5.10
C GLN A 165 -19.73 4.40 4.30
N TYR A 166 -19.78 3.13 3.87
CA TYR A 166 -18.73 2.49 3.06
C TYR A 166 -17.38 2.42 3.78
N LEU A 167 -17.38 2.08 5.07
CA LEU A 167 -16.18 2.04 5.88
C LEU A 167 -15.42 0.72 5.69
N PHE A 168 -14.16 0.79 5.26
CA PHE A 168 -13.33 -0.41 5.16
C PHE A 168 -13.09 -1.05 6.54
N ASP A 169 -13.38 -2.35 6.65
CA ASP A 169 -13.33 -3.13 7.89
C ASP A 169 -12.40 -4.35 7.77
N GLY A 170 -11.54 -4.37 6.76
CA GLY A 170 -10.48 -5.36 6.60
C GLY A 170 -10.80 -6.50 5.63
N PRO A 171 -9.98 -7.56 5.63
CA PRO A 171 -8.68 -7.68 6.31
C PRO A 171 -7.71 -6.56 5.92
N ILE A 172 -6.72 -6.22 6.76
CA ILE A 172 -5.68 -5.25 6.36
C ILE A 172 -4.89 -5.88 5.22
N ARG A 173 -4.80 -5.19 4.09
CA ARG A 173 -4.05 -5.67 2.92
C ARG A 173 -2.76 -4.91 2.82
N PHE A 174 -1.65 -5.61 2.61
CA PHE A 174 -0.36 -4.97 2.41
C PHE A 174 0.27 -5.38 1.09
N THR A 175 1.03 -4.45 0.53
CA THR A 175 2.01 -4.71 -0.52
C THR A 175 3.36 -4.18 -0.08
N ARG A 176 4.39 -4.98 -0.31
CA ARG A 176 5.80 -4.65 -0.15
C ARG A 176 6.42 -4.53 -1.53
N HIS A 177 6.89 -3.33 -1.81
CA HIS A 177 7.54 -2.97 -3.05
C HIS A 177 9.05 -2.96 -2.85
N PHE A 178 9.77 -3.47 -3.84
CA PHE A 178 11.22 -3.41 -3.90
C PHE A 178 11.63 -2.36 -4.91
N SER A 179 12.68 -1.60 -4.61
CA SER A 179 13.25 -0.69 -5.60
C SER A 179 13.75 -1.47 -6.83
N PRO A 180 13.34 -1.08 -8.06
CA PRO A 180 13.79 -1.75 -9.30
C PRO A 180 15.30 -1.67 -9.55
N THR A 181 16.00 -0.71 -8.95
CA THR A 181 17.44 -0.52 -9.17
C THR A 181 18.32 -1.35 -8.25
N VAL A 182 17.74 -2.01 -7.24
CA VAL A 182 18.49 -2.90 -6.34
C VAL A 182 19.27 -3.93 -7.14
N GLY A 183 18.67 -4.53 -8.18
CA GLY A 183 19.35 -5.49 -9.04
C GLY A 183 20.46 -4.89 -9.92
N LEU A 184 20.36 -3.61 -10.29
CA LEU A 184 21.37 -2.93 -11.12
C LEU A 184 22.62 -2.58 -10.29
N PHE A 185 22.42 -2.09 -9.06
CA PHE A 185 23.52 -1.68 -8.17
C PHE A 185 24.20 -2.86 -7.45
N THR A 186 23.47 -3.95 -7.15
CA THR A 186 24.10 -5.16 -6.59
C THR A 186 24.93 -5.91 -7.63
N SER A 187 24.59 -5.84 -8.92
CA SER A 187 25.33 -6.49 -10.00
C SER A 187 26.67 -5.80 -10.30
N SER A 188 26.71 -4.45 -10.29
CA SER A 188 27.94 -3.68 -10.51
C SER A 188 28.98 -3.81 -9.40
N ALA A 189 28.57 -4.20 -8.20
CA ALA A 189 29.47 -4.44 -7.08
C ALA A 189 29.97 -5.90 -6.99
N ILE A 190 29.45 -6.81 -7.82
CA ILE A 190 29.95 -8.19 -7.96
C ILE A 190 31.13 -8.24 -8.94
N THR A 191 31.23 -7.31 -9.89
CA THR A 191 32.28 -7.31 -10.91
C THR A 191 33.59 -6.60 -10.51
N THR A 192 33.65 -5.89 -9.39
CA THR A 192 34.83 -5.08 -9.03
C THR A 192 35.74 -5.65 -7.93
N ASN A 193 35.40 -6.77 -7.28
CA ASN A 193 36.19 -7.31 -6.16
C ASN A 193 36.78 -8.72 -6.35
N THR A 194 36.92 -9.22 -7.59
CA THR A 194 37.60 -10.51 -7.87
C THR A 194 38.87 -10.38 -8.69
N ALA A 195 39.63 -9.31 -8.47
CA ALA A 195 41.01 -9.18 -8.97
C ALA A 195 41.95 -8.78 -7.84
N GLY A 196 42.27 -9.72 -6.95
CA GLY A 196 43.29 -9.47 -5.92
C GLY A 196 43.42 -10.55 -4.86
N SER A 197 44.54 -11.26 -4.92
CA SER A 197 45.23 -11.98 -3.83
C SER A 197 44.74 -13.39 -3.39
N ASN A 198 45.59 -14.36 -3.74
CA ASN A 198 46.06 -15.54 -3.02
C ASN A 198 45.04 -16.47 -2.32
N ALA A 199 44.93 -17.66 -2.89
CA ALA A 199 44.31 -18.84 -2.31
C ALA A 199 45.04 -19.31 -1.03
N ASP A 200 44.27 -19.56 0.03
CA ASP A 200 44.67 -20.32 1.20
C ASP A 200 43.85 -21.64 1.25
N PRO A 201 44.47 -22.83 1.10
CA PRO A 201 43.75 -24.09 1.04
C PRO A 201 43.64 -24.68 2.44
N GLY A 202 42.66 -24.25 3.26
CA GLY A 202 42.50 -24.86 4.59
C GLY A 202 41.34 -24.44 5.51
N GLY A 203 40.51 -23.45 5.17
CA GLY A 203 39.47 -22.95 6.06
C GLY A 203 38.08 -23.51 5.77
N ARG A 204 37.43 -24.14 6.75
CA ARG A 204 36.01 -24.56 6.69
C ARG A 204 35.11 -23.39 6.26
N SER A 205 34.41 -23.57 5.13
CA SER A 205 33.44 -22.61 4.59
C SER A 205 32.28 -22.39 5.56
N SER A 206 32.23 -21.19 6.15
CA SER A 206 31.06 -20.63 6.80
C SER A 206 30.14 -20.05 5.72
N ILE A 207 29.06 -20.77 5.42
CA ILE A 207 27.99 -20.38 4.49
C ILE A 207 27.15 -19.25 5.12
N HIS A 208 27.71 -18.05 5.34
CA HIS A 208 26.94 -16.89 5.85
C HIS A 208 27.34 -15.55 5.22
N GLY A 209 28.09 -15.56 4.12
CA GLY A 209 28.47 -14.34 3.40
C GLY A 209 27.60 -14.09 2.17
N ASN A 210 27.03 -12.89 2.08
CA ASN A 210 26.66 -12.18 0.85
C ASN A 210 25.22 -12.29 0.31
N ARG A 211 24.23 -12.06 1.19
CA ARG A 211 22.91 -11.54 0.80
C ARG A 211 22.84 -10.09 1.29
N ARG A 212 23.38 -9.13 0.52
CA ARG A 212 23.21 -7.70 0.86
C ARG A 212 21.71 -7.44 1.00
N ASP A 213 21.34 -6.79 2.09
CA ASP A 213 20.01 -6.86 2.68
C ASP A 213 18.98 -6.19 1.76
N VAL A 214 18.21 -6.99 1.01
CA VAL A 214 17.12 -6.54 0.11
C VAL A 214 16.06 -5.73 0.89
N ARG A 215 16.08 -5.80 2.23
CA ARG A 215 15.28 -4.97 3.16
C ARG A 215 15.62 -3.48 3.10
N LEU A 216 16.87 -3.10 2.79
CA LEU A 216 17.31 -1.69 2.79
C LEU A 216 16.50 -0.79 1.85
N TYR A 217 15.75 -1.36 0.90
CA TYR A 217 15.00 -0.61 -0.11
C TYR A 217 13.53 -0.99 -0.19
N SER A 218 12.98 -1.53 0.90
CA SER A 218 11.58 -1.95 0.97
C SER A 218 10.65 -0.77 1.27
N THR A 219 9.54 -0.71 0.55
CA THR A 219 8.45 0.23 0.82
C THR A 219 7.16 -0.54 1.00
N TRP A 220 6.42 -0.19 2.04
CA TRP A 220 5.15 -0.82 2.36
C TRP A 220 3.99 0.11 2.06
N LYS A 221 2.89 -0.49 1.62
CA LYS A 221 1.57 0.13 1.53
C LYS A 221 0.57 -0.79 2.22
N PHE A 222 -0.06 -0.31 3.27
CA PHE A 222 -1.08 -1.01 4.03
C PHE A 222 -2.41 -0.28 3.82
N VAL A 223 -3.43 -0.99 3.37
CA VAL A 223 -4.82 -0.51 3.40
C VAL A 223 -5.33 -0.80 4.80
N ILE A 224 -5.48 0.25 5.62
CA ILE A 224 -5.83 0.13 7.04
C ILE A 224 -7.32 0.43 7.26
N LYS A 225 -7.90 -0.26 8.24
CA LYS A 225 -9.31 -0.21 8.62
C LYS A 225 -9.68 1.18 9.15
N ALA A 226 -10.87 1.62 8.75
CA ALA A 226 -11.61 2.69 9.39
C ALA A 226 -10.94 4.08 9.53
N VAL A 227 -9.98 4.46 8.67
CA VAL A 227 -9.30 5.77 8.72
C VAL A 227 -10.27 6.97 8.88
N PRO A 228 -11.41 7.04 8.15
CA PRO A 228 -12.37 8.13 8.34
C PRO A 228 -12.97 8.25 9.76
N LEU A 229 -13.04 7.16 10.53
CA LEU A 229 -13.54 7.23 11.93
C LEU A 229 -12.61 8.06 12.82
N PHE A 230 -11.31 7.94 12.61
CA PHE A 230 -10.28 8.61 13.41
C PHE A 230 -10.04 10.03 12.93
N PHE A 231 -9.79 10.19 11.64
CA PHE A 231 -9.35 11.48 11.08
C PHE A 231 -10.52 12.33 10.55
N ARG A 232 -11.72 11.77 10.38
CA ARG A 232 -12.91 12.48 9.88
C ARG A 232 -12.61 13.19 8.55
N ASN A 233 -12.82 14.51 8.50
CA ASN A 233 -12.45 15.39 7.39
C ASN A 233 -11.23 16.26 7.73
N VAL A 234 -10.45 15.88 8.74
CA VAL A 234 -9.22 16.59 9.12
C VAL A 234 -8.08 16.12 8.21
N HIS A 235 -7.33 17.08 7.70
CA HIS A 235 -6.19 16.90 6.83
C HIS A 235 -5.05 17.84 7.27
N GLN A 236 -3.81 17.40 7.06
CA GLN A 236 -2.60 18.14 7.36
C GLN A 236 -1.99 18.62 6.04
N ASP A 237 -2.06 19.93 5.79
CA ASP A 237 -1.52 20.55 4.59
C ASP A 237 0.02 20.50 4.55
N TRP A 238 0.59 20.65 3.37
CA TRP A 238 2.03 20.79 3.23
C TRP A 238 2.55 22.04 3.98
N ASN A 239 3.77 21.94 4.51
CA ASN A 239 4.40 22.95 5.33
C ASN A 239 4.86 24.15 4.48
N THR A 240 4.03 25.19 4.44
CA THR A 240 4.30 26.43 3.72
C THR A 240 5.50 27.21 4.24
N LYS A 241 6.00 26.91 5.44
CA LYS A 241 7.15 27.59 6.07
C LYS A 241 8.47 26.86 5.81
N TYR A 242 8.45 25.67 5.22
CA TYR A 242 9.65 24.88 4.99
C TYR A 242 10.18 25.04 3.55
N PRO A 243 11.40 25.55 3.34
CA PRO A 243 11.92 25.82 2.00
C PRO A 243 11.95 24.60 1.08
N ALA A 244 12.23 23.39 1.60
CA ALA A 244 12.23 22.19 0.75
C ALA A 244 10.81 21.79 0.33
N ALA A 245 9.80 21.98 1.19
CA ALA A 245 8.40 21.76 0.81
C ALA A 245 7.94 22.81 -0.23
N GLN A 246 8.32 24.08 -0.08
CA GLN A 246 8.05 25.13 -1.06
C GLN A 246 8.65 24.80 -2.44
N LYS A 247 9.84 24.18 -2.50
CA LYS A 247 10.43 23.72 -3.78
C LYS A 247 9.55 22.68 -4.47
N ILE A 248 8.79 21.87 -3.73
CA ILE A 248 7.92 20.82 -4.29
C ILE A 248 6.53 21.39 -4.63
N PHE A 249 5.93 22.17 -3.73
CA PHE A 249 4.54 22.62 -3.83
C PHE A 249 4.35 24.05 -4.32
N GLY A 250 5.44 24.79 -4.55
CA GLY A 250 5.42 26.16 -5.03
C GLY A 250 4.83 26.33 -6.43
N ALA A 251 4.45 27.57 -6.75
CA ALA A 251 3.95 27.96 -8.06
C ALA A 251 5.14 28.37 -8.95
N GLY A 252 5.72 27.43 -9.69
CA GLY A 252 6.81 27.73 -10.61
C GLY A 252 7.23 26.53 -11.47
N PRO A 253 7.89 26.76 -12.62
CA PRO A 253 8.34 25.69 -13.50
C PRO A 253 9.32 24.73 -12.81
N THR A 254 10.18 25.25 -11.92
CA THR A 254 11.08 24.42 -11.11
C THR A 254 10.31 23.49 -10.16
N SER A 255 9.28 24.00 -9.49
CA SER A 255 8.45 23.18 -8.58
C SER A 255 7.64 22.13 -9.33
N LEU A 256 7.15 22.46 -10.53
CA LEU A 256 6.53 21.50 -11.43
C LEU A 256 7.50 20.38 -11.81
N ALA A 257 8.73 20.69 -12.20
CA ALA A 257 9.73 19.70 -12.55
C ALA A 257 10.09 18.77 -11.37
N VAL A 258 10.32 19.35 -10.18
CA VAL A 258 10.60 18.58 -8.95
C VAL A 258 9.43 17.65 -8.62
N ARG A 259 8.21 18.17 -8.63
CA ARG A 259 6.99 17.38 -8.37
C ARG A 259 6.82 16.26 -9.39
N SER A 260 7.01 16.53 -10.67
CA SER A 260 6.90 15.50 -11.72
C SER A 260 7.92 14.38 -11.52
N GLY A 261 9.15 14.70 -11.12
CA GLY A 261 10.18 13.71 -10.79
C GLY A 261 9.78 12.84 -9.60
N ILE A 262 9.30 13.45 -8.51
CA ILE A 262 8.81 12.70 -7.33
C ILE A 262 7.61 11.82 -7.70
N GLN A 263 6.67 12.31 -8.50
CA GLN A 263 5.50 11.54 -8.95
C GLN A 263 5.90 10.38 -9.86
N ALA A 264 6.92 10.54 -10.71
CA ALA A 264 7.50 9.44 -11.48
C ALA A 264 8.12 8.38 -10.55
N GLY A 265 8.91 8.82 -9.57
CA GLY A 265 9.44 7.94 -8.52
C GLY A 265 8.34 7.21 -7.74
N HIS A 266 7.25 7.90 -7.40
CA HIS A 266 6.09 7.31 -6.74
C HIS A 266 5.47 6.20 -7.59
N ARG A 267 5.24 6.47 -8.87
CA ARG A 267 4.67 5.49 -9.81
C ARG A 267 5.56 4.27 -9.96
N MET A 268 6.87 4.46 -10.06
CA MET A 268 7.84 3.35 -10.12
C MET A 268 7.84 2.55 -8.82
N LEU A 269 7.88 3.22 -7.67
CA LEU A 269 7.95 2.58 -6.36
C LEU A 269 6.69 1.77 -6.05
N TYR A 270 5.51 2.30 -6.34
CA TYR A 270 4.23 1.64 -6.08
C TYR A 270 3.66 0.90 -7.30
N ALA A 271 4.47 0.70 -8.35
CA ALA A 271 4.08 -0.11 -9.48
C ALA A 271 3.72 -1.53 -9.01
N ARG A 272 2.67 -2.09 -9.60
CA ARG A 272 2.29 -3.49 -9.40
C ARG A 272 3.20 -4.34 -10.27
N LEU A 273 4.31 -4.76 -9.70
CA LEU A 273 5.21 -5.73 -10.30
C LEU A 273 4.87 -7.10 -9.75
N ALA A 274 4.98 -8.11 -10.59
CA ALA A 274 4.65 -9.45 -10.17
C ALA A 274 5.62 -9.99 -9.09
N SER A 275 6.79 -9.36 -8.92
CA SER A 275 7.77 -9.62 -7.86
C SER A 275 7.47 -8.97 -6.51
N ASN A 276 6.43 -8.13 -6.40
CA ASN A 276 6.06 -7.51 -5.13
C ASN A 276 5.62 -8.56 -4.11
N GLY A 277 6.05 -8.39 -2.86
CA GLY A 277 5.46 -9.14 -1.75
C GLY A 277 4.07 -8.61 -1.45
N TYR A 278 3.09 -9.46 -1.18
CA TYR A 278 1.76 -9.03 -0.77
C TYR A 278 1.17 -10.01 0.23
N GLY A 279 0.07 -9.61 0.86
CA GLY A 279 -0.62 -10.44 1.82
C GLY A 279 -1.71 -9.73 2.58
N VAL A 280 -2.26 -10.44 3.55
CA VAL A 280 -3.31 -9.93 4.43
C VAL A 280 -2.93 -10.15 5.89
N ILE A 281 -3.27 -9.16 6.71
CA ILE A 281 -3.33 -9.28 8.16
C ILE A 281 -4.81 -9.32 8.50
N ASP A 282 -5.34 -10.54 8.66
CA ASP A 282 -6.66 -10.78 9.20
C ASP A 282 -6.53 -11.21 10.66
N ASN A 283 -6.80 -10.30 11.58
CA ASN A 283 -6.74 -10.58 13.01
C ASN A 283 -8.11 -10.95 13.60
N ARG A 284 -9.15 -11.10 12.76
CA ARG A 284 -10.49 -11.45 13.20
C ARG A 284 -10.64 -12.97 13.30
N MET A 285 -10.93 -13.47 14.50
CA MET A 285 -11.24 -14.87 14.78
C MET A 285 -12.70 -15.21 14.48
N GLU A 286 -13.01 -16.51 14.43
CA GLU A 286 -14.39 -16.98 14.46
C GLU A 286 -15.12 -16.38 15.67
N GLY A 287 -16.32 -15.84 15.43
CA GLY A 287 -17.09 -15.10 16.45
C GLY A 287 -16.79 -13.60 16.52
N GLY A 288 -15.85 -13.09 15.71
CA GLY A 288 -15.62 -11.64 15.53
C GLY A 288 -14.71 -10.99 16.58
N VAL A 289 -14.02 -11.78 17.40
CA VAL A 289 -12.99 -11.29 18.32
C VAL A 289 -11.73 -10.96 17.53
N GLU A 290 -11.15 -9.78 17.73
CA GLU A 290 -9.89 -9.39 17.08
C GLU A 290 -8.69 -9.68 17.99
N GLU A 291 -7.71 -10.40 17.49
CA GLU A 291 -6.47 -10.73 18.19
C GLU A 291 -5.37 -9.68 17.97
N PRO A 292 -4.39 -9.59 18.89
CA PRO A 292 -3.22 -8.75 18.69
C PRO A 292 -2.36 -9.22 17.51
N VAL A 293 -1.85 -8.26 16.75
CA VAL A 293 -0.87 -8.48 15.68
C VAL A 293 0.53 -8.22 16.24
N SER A 294 1.46 -9.15 16.01
CA SER A 294 2.84 -8.97 16.43
C SER A 294 3.54 -7.88 15.59
N LEU A 295 4.44 -7.11 16.23
CA LEU A 295 5.19 -6.07 15.52
C LEU A 295 6.04 -6.65 14.37
N LYS A 296 6.56 -7.86 14.58
CA LYS A 296 7.30 -8.63 13.58
C LYS A 296 6.46 -8.90 12.33
N ALA A 297 5.17 -9.23 12.48
CA ALA A 297 4.27 -9.46 11.34
C ALA A 297 4.09 -8.19 10.48
N ILE A 298 4.11 -7.00 11.09
CA ILE A 298 4.00 -5.71 10.38
C ILE A 298 5.30 -5.38 9.65
N LEU A 299 6.44 -5.43 10.35
CA LEU A 299 7.73 -4.98 9.81
C LEU A 299 8.34 -5.97 8.81
N ASN A 300 8.00 -7.26 8.90
CA ASN A 300 8.43 -8.30 7.97
C ASN A 300 7.35 -8.70 6.95
N ALA A 301 6.27 -7.93 6.86
CA ALA A 301 5.17 -8.18 5.94
C ALA A 301 5.72 -8.32 4.50
N GLY A 302 5.50 -9.50 3.89
CA GLY A 302 5.96 -9.81 2.54
C GLY A 302 7.43 -10.28 2.42
N SER A 303 8.08 -10.77 3.48
CA SER A 303 9.43 -11.37 3.45
C SER A 303 9.48 -12.86 2.99
N GLY A 304 8.35 -13.54 2.77
CA GLY A 304 8.30 -14.98 2.45
C GLY A 304 8.53 -15.34 0.97
N PRO A 305 9.01 -16.56 0.66
CA PRO A 305 9.05 -17.06 -0.71
C PRO A 305 7.63 -17.26 -1.24
N GLU A 306 7.36 -16.77 -2.45
CA GLU A 306 6.06 -16.81 -3.14
C GLU A 306 4.89 -16.12 -2.44
N GLY A 307 4.97 -14.80 -2.20
CA GLY A 307 3.84 -13.84 -2.34
C GLY A 307 2.51 -14.09 -1.62
N VAL A 308 2.36 -15.17 -0.87
CA VAL A 308 1.15 -15.62 -0.20
C VAL A 308 1.54 -15.77 1.26
N SER A 309 1.46 -14.66 1.97
CA SER A 309 1.22 -14.78 3.41
C SER A 309 -0.29 -14.84 3.60
N SER A 310 -0.82 -16.07 3.56
CA SER A 310 -1.97 -16.36 4.40
C SER A 310 -1.52 -16.21 5.85
N ALA A 311 -2.46 -16.05 6.77
CA ALA A 311 -2.18 -16.15 8.20
C ALA A 311 -1.57 -17.52 8.60
N GLU A 312 -1.35 -18.45 7.66
CA GLU A 312 -0.66 -19.71 7.86
C GLU A 312 0.82 -19.55 7.49
N GLY A 313 1.68 -19.41 8.51
CA GLY A 313 3.10 -19.76 8.37
C GLY A 313 4.02 -18.70 7.77
N GLY A 314 4.21 -17.58 8.50
CA GLY A 314 5.44 -16.80 8.40
C GLY A 314 6.63 -17.54 9.02
N ALA A 315 7.02 -18.68 8.46
CA ALA A 315 8.30 -19.31 8.78
C ALA A 315 9.42 -18.58 8.03
N GLY A 316 9.95 -17.50 8.61
CA GLY A 316 11.13 -16.81 8.13
C GLY A 316 11.83 -16.08 9.27
N GLY A 317 12.96 -16.62 9.74
CA GLY A 317 13.71 -16.22 10.93
C GLY A 317 14.39 -14.84 10.88
N GLU A 318 13.77 -13.86 10.22
CA GLU A 318 14.25 -12.48 10.17
C GLU A 318 13.87 -11.72 11.44
N ARG A 319 14.89 -11.18 12.10
CA ARG A 319 14.73 -10.34 13.29
C ARG A 319 14.10 -8.99 12.96
N ILE A 320 13.39 -8.40 13.92
CA ILE A 320 12.97 -6.99 13.86
C ILE A 320 14.23 -6.14 13.71
N LYS A 321 14.25 -5.30 12.67
CA LYS A 321 15.38 -4.41 12.40
C LYS A 321 15.27 -3.16 13.29
N PRO A 322 16.34 -2.77 14.01
CA PRO A 322 16.42 -1.47 14.69
C PRO A 322 16.58 -0.37 13.63
N ALA A 323 15.46 0.09 13.07
CA ALA A 323 15.45 1.10 12.02
C ALA A 323 14.39 2.17 12.28
N VAL A 324 14.66 3.37 11.78
CA VAL A 324 13.68 4.45 11.73
C VAL A 324 12.97 4.37 10.39
N TYR A 325 11.66 4.57 10.38
CA TYR A 325 10.82 4.53 9.20
C TYR A 325 10.11 5.85 9.00
N THR A 326 10.07 6.34 7.77
CA THR A 326 9.24 7.48 7.39
C THR A 326 7.85 6.97 7.04
N TYR A 327 6.79 7.61 7.52
CA TYR A 327 5.42 7.20 7.20
C TYR A 327 4.50 8.36 6.81
N ILE A 328 3.45 8.02 6.06
CA ILE A 328 2.24 8.84 5.90
C ILE A 328 1.00 7.97 6.10
N ILE A 329 -0.09 8.62 6.50
CA ILE A 329 -1.45 8.13 6.30
C ILE A 329 -2.04 8.96 5.17
N SER A 330 -2.23 8.33 4.01
CA SER A 330 -2.70 8.94 2.78
C SER A 330 -4.15 9.40 2.91
N SER A 331 -4.45 10.63 2.49
CA SER A 331 -5.82 11.13 2.34
C SER A 331 -6.49 10.68 1.05
N ALA A 332 -5.72 10.23 0.06
CA ALA A 332 -6.21 9.89 -1.27
C ALA A 332 -6.87 8.50 -1.32
N ASP A 333 -6.39 7.58 -0.49
CA ASP A 333 -6.81 6.18 -0.52
C ASP A 333 -6.75 5.48 0.86
N ASP A 334 -6.70 6.26 1.95
CA ASP A 334 -6.74 5.77 3.34
C ASP A 334 -5.69 4.67 3.65
N THR A 335 -4.50 4.80 3.04
CA THR A 335 -3.41 3.84 3.23
C THR A 335 -2.30 4.36 4.13
N LEU A 336 -1.79 3.50 5.02
CA LEU A 336 -0.53 3.69 5.72
C LEU A 336 0.60 3.29 4.79
N ARG A 337 1.50 4.23 4.49
CA ARG A 337 2.64 4.01 3.59
C ARG A 337 3.92 4.37 4.31
N PHE A 338 4.90 3.49 4.27
CA PHE A 338 6.16 3.72 4.96
C PHE A 338 7.35 3.04 4.28
N SER A 339 8.55 3.56 4.55
CA SER A 339 9.82 2.96 4.16
C SER A 339 10.91 3.30 5.18
N GLU A 340 12.02 2.57 5.16
CA GLU A 340 13.15 2.84 6.05
C GLU A 340 13.77 4.22 5.77
N THR A 341 13.94 5.02 6.83
CA THR A 341 14.63 6.31 6.83
C THR A 341 16.13 6.06 6.75
N GLY A 342 16.67 5.89 5.54
CA GLY A 342 18.09 5.56 5.39
C GLY A 342 18.49 4.90 4.07
N ALA A 343 17.52 4.50 3.24
CA ALA A 343 17.87 3.88 1.97
C ALA A 343 18.48 4.88 0.98
N ALA A 344 19.66 4.57 0.43
CA ALA A 344 20.34 5.33 -0.63
C ALA A 344 19.43 5.69 -1.83
N PHE A 345 18.43 4.87 -2.11
CA PHE A 345 17.42 5.10 -3.14
C PHE A 345 16.58 6.38 -2.94
N PHE A 346 16.43 6.86 -1.70
CA PHE A 346 15.57 7.99 -1.36
C PHE A 346 16.29 9.32 -1.17
N VAL A 347 17.62 9.32 -1.22
CA VAL A 347 18.45 10.54 -1.03
C VAL A 347 18.15 11.59 -2.09
N ASP A 348 17.80 11.12 -3.29
CA ASP A 348 17.55 11.97 -4.46
C ASP A 348 16.15 12.56 -4.53
N PHE A 349 15.23 12.01 -3.73
CA PHE A 349 13.89 12.54 -3.64
C PHE A 349 13.87 13.62 -2.55
N ALA A 350 13.60 14.86 -2.96
CA ALA A 350 13.56 16.05 -2.11
C ALA A 350 12.67 15.92 -0.85
N SER A 351 11.80 14.91 -0.79
CA SER A 351 11.08 14.51 0.41
C SER A 351 10.52 13.08 0.29
N LYS A 352 10.82 12.21 1.26
CA LYS A 352 10.21 10.86 1.38
C LYS A 352 8.70 10.94 1.65
N HIS A 353 8.25 11.88 2.49
CA HIS A 353 6.82 12.09 2.73
C HIS A 353 6.09 12.51 1.44
N ALA A 354 6.69 13.40 0.64
CA ALA A 354 6.16 13.79 -0.65
C ALA A 354 6.12 12.60 -1.62
N LEU A 355 7.18 11.78 -1.65
CA LEU A 355 7.22 10.56 -2.44
C LEU A 355 6.10 9.58 -2.06
N HIS A 356 5.92 9.26 -0.77
CA HIS A 356 4.83 8.37 -0.36
C HIS A 356 3.45 8.92 -0.70
N SER A 357 3.28 10.24 -0.63
CA SER A 357 2.00 10.92 -0.88
C SER A 357 1.69 11.18 -2.34
N ASN A 358 2.59 10.83 -3.27
CA ASN A 358 2.49 11.23 -4.68
C ASN A 358 2.38 12.76 -4.86
N CYS A 359 3.06 13.52 -3.99
CA CYS A 359 2.94 14.98 -3.87
C CYS A 359 1.50 15.48 -3.67
N ALA A 360 0.68 14.77 -2.91
CA ALA A 360 -0.61 15.30 -2.46
C ALA A 360 -0.37 16.58 -1.63
N GLN A 361 -1.23 17.59 -1.79
CA GLN A 361 -1.10 18.84 -1.02
C GLN A 361 -1.37 18.66 0.47
N HIS A 362 -2.03 17.57 0.84
CA HIS A 362 -2.36 17.26 2.21
C HIS A 362 -2.33 15.74 2.43
N VAL A 363 -2.16 15.33 3.68
CA VAL A 363 -2.24 13.94 4.16
C VAL A 363 -3.19 13.85 5.35
N ARG A 364 -3.58 12.65 5.80
CA ARG A 364 -4.26 12.50 7.11
C ARG A 364 -3.28 12.78 8.24
N TYR A 365 -2.09 12.20 8.12
CA TYR A 365 -0.99 12.42 9.05
C TYR A 365 0.35 11.96 8.45
N SER A 366 1.47 12.36 9.04
CA SER A 366 2.80 11.89 8.64
C SER A 366 3.82 12.04 9.76
N GLY A 367 4.94 11.36 9.67
CA GLY A 367 6.02 11.48 10.65
C GLY A 367 7.08 10.41 10.42
N GLU A 368 7.72 10.02 11.51
CA GLU A 368 8.62 8.88 11.61
C GLU A 368 8.14 7.90 12.70
N PHE A 369 8.59 6.66 12.63
CA PHE A 369 8.44 5.70 13.70
C PHE A 369 9.64 4.76 13.80
N HIS A 370 9.84 4.13 14.96
CA HIS A 370 10.84 3.06 15.13
C HIS A 370 10.39 2.04 16.19
N PRO A 371 10.79 0.75 16.04
CA PRO A 371 10.60 -0.22 17.10
C PRO A 371 11.58 0.05 18.24
N ARG A 372 11.18 -0.29 19.47
CA ARG A 372 12.10 -0.45 20.60
C ARG A 372 11.56 -1.49 21.58
N PRO A 373 12.43 -2.19 22.33
CA PRO A 373 12.01 -2.95 23.49
C PRO A 373 11.41 -2.03 24.57
N VAL A 374 10.42 -2.51 25.33
CA VAL A 374 9.95 -1.83 26.54
C VAL A 374 11.13 -1.64 27.49
N GLY A 375 11.33 -0.41 27.98
CA GLY A 375 12.49 -0.04 28.80
C GLY A 375 13.76 0.29 27.99
N GLY A 376 13.67 0.30 26.66
CA GLY A 376 14.75 0.72 25.77
C GLY A 376 15.78 -0.37 25.47
N TRP A 377 16.77 0.00 24.64
CA TRP A 377 17.76 -0.94 24.10
C TRP A 377 18.80 -1.43 25.13
N VAL A 378 18.95 -0.74 26.27
CA VAL A 378 19.98 -1.05 27.29
C VAL A 378 19.81 -2.44 27.89
N ASN A 379 18.56 -2.91 28.05
CA ASN A 379 18.26 -4.22 28.63
C ASN A 379 18.00 -5.30 27.58
N PHE A 380 18.15 -4.96 26.30
CA PHE A 380 17.94 -5.88 25.19
C PHE A 380 19.25 -6.43 24.67
N ASN A 381 19.23 -7.69 24.27
CA ASN A 381 20.32 -8.30 23.54
C ASN A 381 19.79 -9.35 22.56
N ASP A 382 20.58 -9.63 21.54
CA ASP A 382 20.17 -10.47 20.42
C ASP A 382 19.99 -11.96 20.75
N SER A 383 20.36 -12.42 21.96
CA SER A 383 20.09 -13.81 22.37
C SER A 383 18.62 -14.08 22.68
N ILE A 384 17.84 -13.03 22.96
CA ILE A 384 16.39 -13.14 23.21
C ILE A 384 15.65 -13.13 21.86
N ALA A 385 14.70 -14.06 21.68
CA ALA A 385 13.86 -14.10 20.50
C ALA A 385 12.88 -12.92 20.48
N ASP A 386 12.57 -12.37 19.29
CA ASP A 386 11.68 -11.21 19.18
C ASP A 386 10.28 -11.48 19.73
N ASP A 387 9.82 -12.73 19.68
CA ASP A 387 8.49 -13.15 20.15
C ASP A 387 8.40 -13.21 21.70
N ASP A 388 9.55 -13.11 22.38
CA ASP A 388 9.69 -13.04 23.84
C ASP A 388 9.98 -11.62 24.34
N ILE A 389 10.03 -10.63 23.45
CA ILE A 389 10.23 -9.22 23.79
C ILE A 389 8.89 -8.48 23.79
N ASP A 390 8.66 -7.70 24.83
CA ASP A 390 7.59 -6.71 24.84
C ASP A 390 8.06 -5.50 24.02
N TRP A 391 7.43 -5.29 22.86
CA TRP A 391 7.81 -4.24 21.92
C TRP A 391 6.95 -2.98 22.09
N GLU A 392 7.58 -1.83 21.88
CA GLU A 392 6.93 -0.56 21.63
C GLU A 392 7.20 -0.10 20.18
N LEU A 393 6.17 0.40 19.51
CA LEU A 393 6.27 1.18 18.29
C LEU A 393 6.20 2.66 18.68
N VAL A 394 7.35 3.34 18.63
CA VAL A 394 7.43 4.77 18.90
C VAL A 394 7.08 5.53 17.63
N VAL A 395 6.05 6.37 17.67
CA VAL A 395 5.51 7.10 16.51
C VAL A 395 5.53 8.60 16.81
N ASP A 396 5.94 9.41 15.84
CA ASP A 396 6.00 10.85 16.01
C ASP A 396 5.28 11.63 14.89
N ASN A 397 5.38 12.96 14.96
CA ASN A 397 4.92 13.92 13.94
C ASN A 397 6.09 14.61 13.21
N ASN A 398 7.25 13.96 13.14
CA ASN A 398 8.45 14.51 12.50
C ASN A 398 8.32 14.48 10.97
N SER A 399 7.69 15.51 10.41
CA SER A 399 7.67 15.76 8.97
C SER A 399 7.95 17.22 8.66
N GLY A 400 9.08 17.47 7.97
CA GLY A 400 9.34 18.78 7.37
C GLY A 400 8.34 19.13 6.26
N THR A 401 7.77 18.12 5.61
CA THR A 401 6.92 18.27 4.41
C THR A 401 5.50 18.69 4.75
N TYR A 402 4.92 18.18 5.84
CA TYR A 402 3.52 18.43 6.21
C TYR A 402 3.36 19.09 7.60
N ALA A 403 4.41 19.14 8.44
CA ALA A 403 4.36 19.68 9.81
C ALA A 403 3.08 19.34 10.61
N PRO A 404 2.74 18.05 10.80
CA PRO A 404 1.49 17.63 11.42
C PRO A 404 1.28 18.17 12.84
N ASP A 405 0.02 18.47 13.16
CA ASP A 405 -0.40 18.94 14.48
C ASP A 405 -0.21 17.86 15.57
N LYS A 406 0.61 18.20 16.58
CA LYS A 406 0.87 17.33 17.74
C LYS A 406 -0.36 16.96 18.54
N MET A 407 -1.42 17.77 18.49
CA MET A 407 -2.69 17.47 19.17
C MET A 407 -3.39 16.24 18.58
N MET A 408 -3.01 15.79 17.38
CA MET A 408 -3.56 14.59 16.76
C MET A 408 -2.73 13.32 17.03
N LEU A 409 -1.62 13.38 17.77
CA LEU A 409 -0.85 12.20 18.14
C LEU A 409 -1.71 11.11 18.81
N PRO A 410 -2.62 11.42 19.75
CA PRO A 410 -3.54 10.42 20.30
C PRO A 410 -4.45 9.77 19.24
N THR A 411 -4.91 10.53 18.25
CA THR A 411 -5.73 10.00 17.14
C THR A 411 -4.95 9.00 16.28
N VAL A 412 -3.67 9.27 16.05
CA VAL A 412 -2.78 8.34 15.33
C VAL A 412 -2.55 7.08 16.14
N GLN A 413 -2.32 7.21 17.44
CA GLN A 413 -2.20 6.09 18.35
C GLN A 413 -3.45 5.20 18.29
N GLU A 414 -4.64 5.75 18.52
CA GLU A 414 -5.91 5.02 18.46
C GLU A 414 -6.12 4.33 17.11
N CYS A 415 -5.76 4.99 16.01
CA CYS A 415 -5.89 4.42 14.67
C CYS A 415 -4.99 3.20 14.47
N LEU A 416 -3.73 3.26 14.91
CA LEU A 416 -2.79 2.14 14.81
C LEU A 416 -3.20 1.00 15.76
N GLU A 417 -3.60 1.31 16.99
CA GLU A 417 -4.05 0.33 17.98
C GLU A 417 -5.32 -0.41 17.51
N TYR A 418 -6.28 0.30 16.93
CA TYR A 418 -7.48 -0.30 16.33
C TYR A 418 -7.16 -1.24 15.16
N ASN A 419 -6.12 -0.93 14.39
CA ASN A 419 -5.76 -1.72 13.22
C ASN A 419 -4.99 -2.99 13.59
N PHE A 420 -4.08 -2.89 14.57
CA PHE A 420 -3.13 -3.95 14.88
C PHE A 420 -3.40 -4.65 16.21
N GLY A 421 -4.47 -4.29 16.94
CA GLY A 421 -4.83 -4.94 18.20
C GLY A 421 -3.72 -4.81 19.24
N CYS A 422 -3.18 -3.60 19.43
CA CYS A 422 -2.04 -3.38 20.31
C CYS A 422 -2.36 -3.70 21.78
N GLY A 423 -1.49 -4.48 22.44
CA GLY A 423 -1.63 -4.89 23.84
C GLY A 423 -0.46 -5.80 24.27
N LEU A 424 0.17 -5.51 25.41
CA LEU A 424 1.38 -6.23 25.86
C LEU A 424 1.10 -7.56 26.59
N ALA A 425 -0.10 -7.70 27.16
CA ALA A 425 -0.43 -8.84 28.01
C ALA A 425 -1.06 -10.02 27.24
N GLU A 426 -1.63 -9.76 26.07
CA GLU A 426 -2.42 -10.73 25.32
C GLU A 426 -1.55 -11.38 24.23
N ARG A 427 -1.52 -12.72 24.23
CA ARG A 427 -0.96 -13.50 23.13
C ARG A 427 -2.10 -13.87 22.18
N ASN A 428 -1.83 -13.83 20.88
CA ASN A 428 -2.78 -14.31 19.88
C ASN A 428 -2.83 -15.85 19.85
N SER A 429 -3.72 -16.42 19.03
CA SER A 429 -3.90 -17.86 18.84
C SER A 429 -2.63 -18.61 18.42
N LYS A 430 -1.65 -17.90 17.86
CA LYS A 430 -0.33 -18.44 17.46
C LYS A 430 0.71 -18.32 18.58
N GLY A 431 0.34 -17.78 19.73
CA GLY A 431 1.23 -17.53 20.85
C GLY A 431 2.11 -16.29 20.69
N GLU A 432 1.91 -15.46 19.67
CA GLU A 432 2.70 -14.23 19.47
C GLU A 432 2.15 -13.10 20.35
N ARG A 433 3.03 -12.23 20.84
CA ARG A 433 2.66 -11.05 21.63
C ARG A 433 2.27 -9.88 20.72
N GLY A 434 1.29 -9.10 21.17
CA GLY A 434 1.08 -7.75 20.62
C GLY A 434 2.22 -6.80 20.98
N PHE A 435 2.09 -5.54 20.56
CA PHE A 435 3.01 -4.46 20.90
C PHE A 435 2.22 -3.25 21.40
N LYS A 436 2.92 -2.29 21.99
CA LYS A 436 2.34 -1.02 22.44
C LYS A 436 2.70 0.10 21.47
N VAL A 437 1.76 0.98 21.17
CA VAL A 437 2.06 2.23 20.45
C VAL A 437 2.40 3.31 21.47
N VAL A 438 3.48 4.05 21.24
CA VAL A 438 3.88 5.20 22.05
C VAL A 438 4.04 6.40 21.14
N VAL A 439 3.42 7.52 21.49
CA VAL A 439 3.49 8.73 20.67
C VAL A 439 4.30 9.84 21.33
N TYR A 440 5.11 10.53 20.54
CA TYR A 440 5.86 11.70 20.97
C TYR A 440 5.74 12.85 19.97
N ASP A 441 5.78 14.07 20.48
CA ASP A 441 5.99 15.24 19.64
C ASP A 441 7.46 15.31 19.21
N ARG A 442 7.71 15.84 18.01
CA ARG A 442 9.05 15.96 17.42
C ARG A 442 10.01 16.80 18.25
N GLU A 443 9.49 17.65 19.14
CA GLU A 443 10.27 18.51 20.04
C GLU A 443 10.52 17.84 21.42
N ASP A 444 10.02 16.62 21.64
CA ASP A 444 10.21 15.87 22.88
C ASP A 444 11.61 15.25 22.94
N GLU A 445 12.39 15.59 23.98
CA GLU A 445 13.75 15.08 24.18
C GLU A 445 13.79 13.54 24.28
N ARG A 446 12.73 12.90 24.82
CA ARG A 446 12.64 11.44 24.95
C ARG A 446 12.54 10.75 23.59
N LEU A 447 11.99 11.43 22.58
CA LEU A 447 11.97 10.93 21.21
C LEU A 447 13.38 10.91 20.63
N VAL A 448 14.13 11.99 20.82
CA VAL A 448 15.52 12.12 20.34
C VAL A 448 16.38 11.01 20.94
N GLU A 449 16.35 10.86 22.27
CA GLU A 449 17.07 9.79 22.98
C GLU A 449 16.68 8.41 22.45
N SER A 450 15.38 8.15 22.29
CA SER A 450 14.91 6.85 21.82
C SER A 450 15.34 6.55 20.38
N ARG A 451 15.37 7.56 19.51
CA ARG A 451 15.77 7.44 18.11
C ARG A 451 17.27 7.21 17.99
N GLU A 452 18.07 7.96 18.74
CA GLU A 452 19.52 7.79 18.80
C GLU A 452 19.90 6.42 19.36
N ALA A 453 19.23 5.95 20.42
CA ALA A 453 19.44 4.61 20.95
C ALA A 453 19.15 3.51 19.91
N CYS A 454 18.10 3.68 19.09
CA CYS A 454 17.78 2.76 18.00
C CYS A 454 18.90 2.72 16.94
N ARG A 455 19.35 3.89 16.48
CA ARG A 455 20.46 4.01 15.51
C ARG A 455 21.76 3.43 16.07
N ASN A 456 22.10 3.77 17.32
CA ASN A 456 23.31 3.27 17.98
C ASN A 456 23.29 1.75 18.13
N TYR A 457 22.13 1.14 18.42
CA TYR A 457 22.02 -0.33 18.47
C TYR A 457 22.19 -0.94 17.08
N ALA A 458 21.63 -0.32 16.05
CA ALA A 458 21.77 -0.77 14.66
C ALA A 458 23.25 -0.83 14.23
N VAL A 459 24.01 0.23 14.48
CA VAL A 459 25.44 0.31 14.10
C VAL A 459 26.30 -0.61 14.97
N ASN A 460 26.23 -0.44 16.28
CA ASN A 460 27.21 -1.03 17.19
C ASN A 460 26.95 -2.51 17.50
N VAL A 461 25.70 -2.97 17.36
CA VAL A 461 25.32 -4.36 17.70
C VAL A 461 24.94 -5.17 16.47
N ARG A 462 24.11 -4.60 15.58
CA ARG A 462 23.65 -5.29 14.36
C ARG A 462 24.58 -5.10 13.16
N GLY A 463 25.63 -4.28 13.28
CA GLY A 463 26.63 -4.07 12.23
C GLY A 463 26.07 -3.39 10.98
N VAL A 464 25.00 -2.59 11.11
CA VAL A 464 24.47 -1.77 10.00
C VAL A 464 25.46 -0.64 9.71
N SER A 465 25.78 -0.40 8.44
CA SER A 465 26.70 0.69 8.08
C SER A 465 26.10 2.05 8.46
N GLN A 466 26.93 3.01 8.87
CA GLN A 466 26.47 4.38 9.10
C GLN A 466 25.84 4.97 7.82
N ASP A 467 26.41 4.65 6.66
CA ASP A 467 25.91 5.08 5.35
C ASP A 467 24.52 4.49 5.01
N ASP A 468 24.17 3.33 5.59
CA ASP A 468 22.84 2.71 5.42
C ASP A 468 21.75 3.39 6.28
N LEU A 469 22.14 4.12 7.33
CA LEU A 469 21.22 4.83 8.24
C LEU A 469 21.07 6.30 7.86
N GLU A 470 22.10 6.87 7.24
CA GLU A 470 22.18 8.26 6.79
C GLU A 470 22.79 8.30 5.39
N PRO A 471 21.97 8.01 4.37
CA PRO A 471 22.47 7.88 3.02
C PRO A 471 22.76 9.25 2.44
N HIS A 472 23.93 9.37 1.81
CA HIS A 472 24.40 10.57 1.12
C HIS A 472 24.82 10.16 -0.30
N VAL A 473 24.56 11.01 -1.29
CA VAL A 473 25.07 10.78 -2.65
C VAL A 473 26.57 11.06 -2.65
N HIS A 474 27.39 10.08 -3.03
CA HIS A 474 28.83 10.30 -3.18
C HIS A 474 29.14 10.99 -4.51
N ASP A 475 30.21 11.79 -4.56
CA ASP A 475 30.64 12.48 -5.78
C ASP A 475 30.87 11.47 -6.94
N GLY A 476 30.10 11.61 -8.02
CA GLY A 476 30.17 10.75 -9.21
C GLY A 476 29.14 9.61 -9.25
N GLU A 477 28.30 9.45 -8.22
CA GLU A 477 27.24 8.44 -8.20
C GLU A 477 26.02 8.87 -9.02
N VAL A 478 25.59 8.04 -9.97
CA VAL A 478 24.43 8.32 -10.83
C VAL A 478 23.14 7.94 -10.10
N THR A 479 22.41 8.96 -9.71
CA THR A 479 21.13 8.89 -9.00
C THR A 479 20.00 8.43 -9.90
N LEU A 480 18.92 7.90 -9.33
CA LEU A 480 17.72 7.52 -10.11
C LEU A 480 17.05 8.71 -10.79
N ASN A 481 17.11 9.88 -10.16
CA ASN A 481 16.65 11.11 -10.76
C ASN A 481 17.47 11.47 -12.02
N GLN A 482 18.77 11.15 -12.03
CA GLN A 482 19.65 11.30 -13.20
C GLN A 482 19.49 10.16 -14.22
N THR A 483 19.14 8.93 -13.79
CA THR A 483 18.90 7.79 -14.70
C THR A 483 17.50 7.79 -15.31
N ALA A 484 16.55 8.54 -14.74
CA ALA A 484 15.28 8.89 -15.36
C ALA A 484 15.49 9.90 -16.51
N SER A 485 16.33 9.53 -17.47
CA SER A 485 16.60 10.26 -18.72
C SER A 485 15.41 10.10 -19.71
N PRO A 486 15.35 10.87 -20.81
CA PRO A 486 14.10 11.22 -21.51
C PRO A 486 13.34 10.04 -22.13
N THR A 487 13.98 8.88 -22.28
CA THR A 487 13.35 7.65 -22.81
C THR A 487 12.20 7.14 -21.93
N LEU A 488 12.30 7.30 -20.60
CA LEU A 488 11.20 6.97 -19.67
C LEU A 488 10.18 8.11 -19.54
N GLN A 489 10.61 9.35 -19.73
CA GLN A 489 9.69 10.49 -19.82
C GLN A 489 8.82 10.40 -21.08
N GLU A 490 9.31 9.88 -22.20
CA GLU A 490 8.48 9.65 -23.40
C GLU A 490 7.44 8.55 -23.20
N THR A 491 7.76 7.48 -22.47
CA THR A 491 6.80 6.38 -22.20
C THR A 491 5.72 6.79 -21.21
N PHE A 492 6.00 7.70 -20.28
CA PHE A 492 5.09 8.07 -19.17
C PHE A 492 4.57 9.52 -19.21
N ASN A 493 5.08 10.40 -20.07
CA ASN A 493 4.55 11.75 -20.32
C ASN A 493 3.82 11.88 -21.67
N ALA A 494 3.42 10.77 -22.31
CA ALA A 494 2.58 10.85 -23.52
C ALA A 494 1.36 11.76 -23.22
N PRO A 495 1.26 12.94 -23.85
CA PRO A 495 0.07 13.77 -23.73
C PRO A 495 -1.06 13.04 -24.47
N ASN A 496 -2.26 13.06 -23.92
CA ASN A 496 -3.50 12.92 -24.68
C ASN A 496 -3.35 13.71 -26.01
N SER A 497 -3.18 13.01 -27.13
CA SER A 497 -3.03 13.64 -28.43
C SER A 497 -4.41 13.93 -29.02
N LEU A 498 -5.09 14.92 -28.45
CA LEU A 498 -6.00 15.75 -29.22
C LEU A 498 -5.16 16.60 -30.18
N GLN A 499 -4.98 16.12 -31.41
CA GLN A 499 -4.55 16.98 -32.50
C GLN A 499 -5.67 17.99 -32.82
N PRO A 500 -5.37 19.29 -32.97
CA PRO A 500 -6.32 20.24 -33.53
C PRO A 500 -6.56 19.90 -35.01
N LEU A 501 -7.83 19.76 -35.39
CA LEU A 501 -8.23 19.65 -36.80
C LEU A 501 -7.71 20.88 -37.56
N ALA A 502 -6.91 20.63 -38.60
CA ALA A 502 -6.63 21.61 -39.63
C ALA A 502 -7.95 22.01 -40.31
N THR A 503 -8.21 23.32 -40.36
CA THR A 503 -9.26 23.91 -41.18
C THR A 503 -8.92 23.70 -42.67
N PRO A 504 -9.88 23.28 -43.52
CA PRO A 504 -9.64 23.19 -44.95
C PRO A 504 -9.77 24.60 -45.56
N GLU A 505 -8.69 25.11 -46.13
CA GLU A 505 -8.76 26.15 -47.17
C GLU A 505 -8.85 25.46 -48.54
N SER A 506 -9.94 25.80 -49.24
CA SER A 506 -10.28 25.66 -50.68
C SER A 506 -9.89 24.40 -51.44
#